data_AF-A0ABD0TGV2-F1
#
_entry.id   AF-A0ABD0TGV2-F1
#
_cell.length_a   1.000
_cell.length_b   1.000
_cell.length_c   1.000
_cell.angle_alpha   90.00
_cell.angle_beta   90.00
_cell.angle_gamma   90.00
#
_symmetry.space_group_name_H-M   'P 1'
#
loop_
_entity.id
_entity.type
_entity.pdbx_description
1 polymer ?
#
loop_
_entity_poly.entity_id
_entity_poly.type
_entity_poly.pdbx_seq_one_letter_code
_entity_poly.pdbx_strand_id
1 'polypeptide(L)'
;MSINNQFLSNLDQINLGAITDIESEIDSCDMVSLLFLLYEDPQIALQNLTVYLRVSKDIGGSTCNLLQEWVTRAQKRSTWKTELVEALATCQLYTVIRKLGIDPTTAKSLSRKDSDVSNTYIHPMKKICYTVCENLDSQNFKSFKKFIMANKPDIPDHESCEYAKKVKKCRQFMTNL
;
A
#
# COMPACT_ATOMS: atom_id res chain seq x y z
N MET A 1 8.92 -26.67 -14.49
CA MET A 1 8.09 -27.02 -13.31
C MET A 1 8.70 -26.60 -11.97
N SER A 2 9.98 -26.22 -11.85
CA SER A 2 10.60 -25.90 -10.55
C SER A 2 10.29 -24.53 -9.94
N ILE A 3 9.93 -23.52 -10.74
CA ILE A 3 9.76 -22.13 -10.28
C ILE A 3 8.58 -21.99 -9.30
N ASN A 4 7.47 -22.68 -9.54
CA ASN A 4 6.28 -22.60 -8.69
C ASN A 4 6.50 -23.23 -7.30
N ASN A 5 7.24 -24.34 -7.21
CA ASN A 5 7.49 -25.01 -5.93
C ASN A 5 8.43 -24.19 -5.04
N GLN A 6 9.43 -23.53 -5.62
CA GLN A 6 10.32 -22.64 -4.88
C GLN A 6 9.59 -21.38 -4.41
N PHE A 7 8.75 -20.78 -5.27
CA PHE A 7 7.93 -19.65 -4.89
C PHE A 7 6.98 -19.98 -3.72
N LEU A 8 6.26 -21.11 -3.78
CA LEU A 8 5.39 -21.56 -2.70
C LEU A 8 6.15 -21.81 -1.39
N SER A 9 7.32 -22.46 -1.47
CA SER A 9 8.18 -22.68 -0.30
C SER A 9 8.65 -21.37 0.33
N ASN A 10 8.91 -20.33 -0.47
CA ASN A 10 9.30 -19.02 0.05
C ASN A 10 8.11 -18.27 0.68
N LEU A 11 6.90 -18.44 0.15
CA LEU A 11 5.69 -17.93 0.81
C LEU A 11 5.53 -18.55 2.20
N ASP A 12 5.82 -19.84 2.37
CA ASP A 12 5.73 -20.50 3.68
C ASP A 12 6.64 -19.88 4.74
N GLN A 13 7.76 -19.28 4.33
CA GLN A 13 8.68 -18.57 5.22
C GLN A 13 8.16 -17.19 5.68
N ILE A 14 7.14 -16.63 5.02
CA ILE A 14 6.51 -15.38 5.45
C ILE A 14 5.71 -15.64 6.74
N ASN A 15 6.31 -15.29 7.87
CA ASN A 15 5.75 -15.37 9.22
C ASN A 15 5.70 -13.97 9.87
N LEU A 16 5.16 -13.86 11.09
CA LEU A 16 5.03 -12.56 11.78
C LEU A 16 6.39 -11.86 12.02
N GLY A 17 7.48 -12.61 12.19
CA GLY A 17 8.82 -12.05 12.29
C GLY A 17 9.21 -11.33 10.99
N ALA A 18 9.05 -12.00 9.85
CA ALA A 18 9.28 -11.39 8.54
C ALA A 18 8.40 -10.15 8.31
N ILE A 19 7.15 -10.14 8.79
CA ILE A 19 6.26 -8.97 8.69
C ILE A 19 6.79 -7.80 9.53
N THR A 20 7.29 -8.08 10.73
CA THR A 20 7.90 -7.07 11.61
C THR A 20 9.14 -6.45 10.95
N ASP A 21 9.97 -7.29 10.31
CA ASP A 21 11.15 -6.83 9.58
C ASP A 21 10.75 -5.92 8.41
N ILE A 22 9.74 -6.33 7.63
CA ILE A 22 9.16 -5.51 6.55
C ILE A 22 8.70 -4.14 7.07
N GLU A 23 7.93 -4.09 8.16
CA GLU A 23 7.44 -2.84 8.74
C GLU A 23 8.56 -1.89 9.16
N SER A 24 9.68 -2.42 9.64
CA SER A 24 10.83 -1.63 10.08
C SER A 24 11.66 -1.03 8.93
N GLU A 25 11.59 -1.64 7.75
CA GLU A 25 12.40 -1.25 6.58
C GLU A 25 11.67 -0.33 5.61
N ILE A 26 10.35 -0.39 5.61
CA ILE A 26 9.50 0.38 4.71
C ILE A 26 9.31 1.79 5.26
N ASP A 27 9.50 2.80 4.42
CA ASP A 27 9.23 4.17 4.83
C ASP A 27 7.73 4.44 4.93
N SER A 28 7.37 5.51 5.65
CA SER A 28 5.97 5.85 5.86
C SER A 28 5.18 6.05 4.55
N CYS A 29 5.80 6.48 3.43
CA CYS A 29 5.19 6.65 2.10
C CYS A 29 4.81 5.32 1.45
N ASP A 30 5.72 4.36 1.57
CA ASP A 30 5.52 3.04 1.02
C ASP A 30 4.54 2.23 1.87
N MET A 31 4.56 2.43 3.19
CA MET A 31 3.65 1.77 4.14
C MET A 31 2.19 2.04 3.78
N VAL A 32 1.84 3.29 3.45
CA VAL A 32 0.43 3.56 3.19
C VAL A 32 0.02 3.26 1.75
N SER A 33 0.94 3.34 0.80
CA SER A 33 0.75 2.71 -0.51
C SER A 33 0.36 1.24 -0.35
N LEU A 34 1.09 0.53 0.51
CA LEU A 34 0.90 -0.88 0.78
C LEU A 34 -0.46 -1.14 1.44
N LEU A 35 -0.84 -0.40 2.49
CA LEU A 35 -2.15 -0.58 3.12
C LEU A 35 -3.32 -0.23 2.19
N PHE A 36 -3.20 0.80 1.35
CA PHE A 36 -4.23 1.14 0.37
C PHE A 36 -4.52 -0.04 -0.56
N LEU A 37 -3.46 -0.71 -1.03
CA LEU A 37 -3.59 -1.89 -1.87
C LEU A 37 -4.22 -3.07 -1.10
N LEU A 38 -3.77 -3.31 0.14
CA LEU A 38 -4.09 -4.51 0.92
C LEU A 38 -5.44 -4.49 1.65
N TYR A 39 -5.94 -3.34 2.12
CA TYR A 39 -7.17 -3.28 2.90
C TYR A 39 -8.42 -3.25 2.02
N GLU A 40 -9.28 -4.26 2.12
CA GLU A 40 -10.55 -4.30 1.37
C GLU A 40 -11.49 -3.14 1.74
N ASP A 41 -11.64 -2.87 3.05
CA ASP A 41 -12.47 -1.79 3.55
C ASP A 41 -11.68 -0.47 3.64
N PRO A 42 -12.05 0.55 2.85
CA PRO A 42 -11.37 1.84 2.86
C PRO A 42 -11.54 2.59 4.18
N GLN A 43 -12.63 2.38 4.95
CA GLN A 43 -12.83 3.04 6.24
C GLN A 43 -11.92 2.48 7.33
N ILE A 44 -11.73 1.15 7.34
CA ILE A 44 -10.78 0.52 8.27
C ILE A 44 -9.35 0.95 7.92
N ALA A 45 -9.02 0.99 6.63
CA ALA A 45 -7.77 1.58 6.17
C ALA A 45 -7.66 3.03 6.67
N LEU A 46 -8.74 3.82 6.48
CA LEU A 46 -8.92 5.22 6.88
C LEU A 46 -8.78 5.45 8.40
N GLN A 47 -8.96 4.43 9.21
CA GLN A 47 -8.81 4.56 10.66
C GLN A 47 -7.37 4.26 11.07
N ASN A 48 -6.82 3.16 10.56
CA ASN A 48 -5.54 2.61 10.99
C ASN A 48 -4.36 3.54 10.70
N LEU A 49 -4.29 4.12 9.50
CA LEU A 49 -3.19 5.07 9.20
C LEU A 49 -3.38 6.43 9.90
N THR A 50 -4.58 6.83 10.35
CA THR A 50 -4.81 8.12 11.02
C THR A 50 -4.16 8.02 12.39
N VAL A 51 -4.36 6.87 13.03
CA VAL A 51 -3.64 6.51 14.25
C VAL A 51 -2.14 6.49 13.97
N TYR A 52 -1.70 5.77 12.93
CA TYR A 52 -0.28 5.73 12.55
C TYR A 52 0.33 7.12 12.37
N LEU A 53 -0.39 8.05 11.76
CA LEU A 53 0.11 9.41 11.53
C LEU A 53 0.34 10.25 12.75
N ARG A 54 -0.61 10.12 13.66
CA ARG A 54 -0.59 10.89 14.89
C ARG A 54 0.54 10.34 15.73
N VAL A 55 0.62 9.03 15.84
CA VAL A 55 1.65 8.32 16.59
C VAL A 55 3.05 8.51 16.00
N SER A 56 3.20 8.49 14.67
CA SER A 56 4.51 8.69 14.01
C SER A 56 5.06 10.12 14.17
N LYS A 57 4.22 11.08 14.59
CA LYS A 57 4.62 12.47 14.84
C LYS A 57 4.96 12.75 16.29
N ASP A 58 4.48 11.92 17.21
CA ASP A 58 4.86 12.02 18.61
C ASP A 58 6.27 11.45 18.79
N ILE A 59 7.14 12.22 19.45
CA ILE A 59 8.60 12.04 19.55
C ILE A 59 9.01 10.75 20.32
N GLY A 60 8.04 9.89 20.66
CA GLY A 60 8.21 8.67 21.44
C GLY A 60 7.80 7.40 20.70
N GLY A 61 8.37 7.14 19.52
CA GLY A 61 8.69 5.80 19.00
C GLY A 61 7.72 4.64 19.22
N SER A 62 6.41 4.84 19.16
CA SER A 62 5.46 3.73 19.24
C SER A 62 5.35 3.09 17.86
N THR A 63 5.80 1.84 17.76
CA THR A 63 5.73 1.00 16.57
C THR A 63 4.26 0.65 16.32
N CYS A 64 3.60 1.39 15.44
CA CYS A 64 2.29 0.96 14.94
C CYS A 64 2.49 -0.26 14.04
N ASN A 65 2.02 -1.41 14.51
CA ASN A 65 2.12 -2.70 13.84
C ASN A 65 1.04 -2.84 12.75
N LEU A 66 1.03 -1.93 11.78
CA LEU A 66 -0.02 -1.79 10.76
C LEU A 66 -0.17 -3.00 9.83
N LEU A 67 0.94 -3.57 9.37
CA LEU A 67 0.93 -4.79 8.59
C LEU A 67 0.62 -6.00 9.46
N GLN A 68 1.08 -6.06 10.71
CA GLN A 68 0.70 -7.17 11.59
C GLN A 68 -0.81 -7.17 11.89
N GLU A 69 -1.40 -5.99 12.10
CA GLU A 69 -2.86 -5.82 12.23
C GLU A 69 -3.59 -6.29 10.98
N TRP A 70 -3.07 -5.94 9.80
CA TRP A 70 -3.61 -6.44 8.54
C TRP A 70 -3.48 -7.96 8.44
N VAL A 71 -2.31 -8.53 8.73
CA VAL A 71 -2.04 -9.98 8.68
C VAL A 71 -2.99 -10.74 9.60
N THR A 72 -3.24 -10.26 10.80
CA THR A 72 -4.18 -10.89 11.75
C THR A 72 -5.58 -11.06 11.15
N ARG A 73 -6.03 -10.09 10.35
CA ARG A 73 -7.30 -10.16 9.62
C ARG A 73 -7.18 -11.02 8.36
N ALA A 74 -6.07 -10.88 7.64
CA ALA A 74 -5.82 -11.48 6.34
C ALA A 74 -5.53 -12.98 6.41
N GLN A 75 -4.97 -13.50 7.51
CA GLN A 75 -4.64 -14.91 7.72
C GLN A 75 -5.81 -15.88 7.49
N LYS A 76 -7.05 -15.38 7.59
CA LYS A 76 -8.27 -16.14 7.26
C LYS A 76 -8.37 -16.52 5.77
N ARG A 77 -7.67 -15.80 4.89
CA ARG A 77 -7.66 -16.01 3.43
C ARG A 77 -6.38 -16.74 3.05
N SER A 78 -6.45 -17.87 2.36
CA SER A 78 -5.26 -18.63 1.95
C SER A 78 -4.31 -17.85 1.03
N THR A 79 -4.81 -16.79 0.39
CA THR A 79 -4.09 -15.96 -0.60
C THR A 79 -3.29 -14.81 0.01
N TRP A 80 -3.40 -14.54 1.31
CA TRP A 80 -2.86 -13.32 1.92
C TRP A 80 -1.37 -13.10 1.67
N LYS A 81 -0.58 -14.18 1.64
CA LYS A 81 0.86 -14.10 1.37
C LYS A 81 1.14 -13.67 -0.06
N THR A 82 0.38 -14.19 -1.01
CA THR A 82 0.51 -13.81 -2.42
C THR A 82 0.02 -12.39 -2.66
N GLU A 83 -1.04 -11.96 -1.97
CA GLU A 83 -1.51 -10.57 -1.97
C GLU A 83 -0.42 -9.62 -1.45
N LEU A 84 0.24 -9.98 -0.35
CA LEU A 84 1.35 -9.20 0.19
C LEU A 84 2.48 -9.06 -0.83
N VAL A 85 2.91 -10.16 -1.46
CA VAL A 85 3.98 -10.14 -2.45
C VAL A 85 3.59 -9.33 -3.70
N GLU A 86 2.35 -9.45 -4.17
CA GLU A 86 1.84 -8.64 -5.28
C GLU A 86 1.82 -7.15 -4.92
N ALA A 87 1.48 -6.81 -3.67
CA ALA A 87 1.41 -5.42 -3.22
C ALA A 87 2.81 -4.81 -3.12
N LEU A 88 3.75 -5.54 -2.51
CA LEU A 88 5.17 -5.16 -2.48
C LEU A 88 5.73 -4.98 -3.90
N ALA A 89 5.37 -5.86 -4.84
CA ALA A 89 5.83 -5.77 -6.23
C ALA A 89 5.19 -4.60 -6.98
N THR A 90 3.93 -4.27 -6.65
CA THR A 90 3.22 -3.10 -7.18
C THR A 90 3.89 -1.80 -6.69
N CYS A 91 4.27 -1.76 -5.40
CA CYS A 91 5.03 -0.66 -4.80
C CYS A 91 6.54 -0.66 -5.15
N GLN A 92 6.99 -1.60 -5.98
CA GLN A 92 8.40 -1.73 -6.41
C GLN A 92 9.39 -1.94 -5.25
N LEU A 93 8.95 -2.52 -4.14
CA LEU A 93 9.73 -2.81 -2.93
C LEU A 93 10.62 -4.05 -3.10
N TYR A 94 11.40 -4.10 -4.18
CA TYR A 94 12.17 -5.28 -4.57
C TYR A 94 13.31 -5.63 -3.62
N THR A 95 13.79 -4.69 -2.81
CA THR A 95 14.78 -4.97 -1.76
C THR A 95 14.16 -5.82 -0.66
N VAL A 96 12.94 -5.50 -0.25
CA VAL A 96 12.17 -6.27 0.73
C VAL A 96 11.82 -7.66 0.17
N ILE A 97 11.36 -7.72 -1.07
CA ILE A 97 11.03 -8.99 -1.76
C ILE A 97 12.24 -9.95 -1.79
N ARG A 98 13.44 -9.44 -2.07
CA ARG A 98 14.67 -10.26 -2.08
C ARG A 98 15.00 -10.84 -0.71
N LYS A 99 14.73 -10.11 0.37
CA LYS A 99 14.95 -10.58 1.75
C LYS A 99 14.01 -11.72 2.14
N LEU A 100 12.83 -11.78 1.54
CA LEU A 100 11.90 -12.90 1.66
C LEU A 100 12.34 -14.13 0.84
N GLY A 101 13.52 -14.09 0.20
CA GLY A 101 14.02 -15.16 -0.67
C GLY A 101 13.28 -15.23 -2.02
N ILE A 102 12.38 -14.28 -2.30
CA ILE A 102 11.57 -14.27 -3.51
C ILE A 102 12.33 -13.56 -4.62
N ASP A 103 12.36 -14.18 -5.80
CA ASP A 103 12.94 -13.56 -6.98
C ASP A 103 12.10 -12.35 -7.46
N PRO A 104 12.69 -11.16 -7.64
CA PRO A 104 11.98 -9.97 -8.09
C PRO A 104 11.27 -10.13 -9.43
N THR A 105 11.79 -10.95 -10.35
CA THR A 105 11.13 -11.13 -11.66
C THR A 105 9.85 -11.93 -11.52
N THR A 106 9.85 -12.94 -10.64
CA THR A 106 8.68 -13.72 -10.24
C THR A 106 7.64 -12.83 -9.56
N ALA A 107 8.05 -12.03 -8.57
CA ALA A 107 7.14 -11.10 -7.90
C ALA A 107 6.56 -10.04 -8.85
N LYS A 108 7.39 -9.49 -9.76
CA LYS A 108 6.96 -8.54 -10.78
C LYS A 108 5.95 -9.13 -11.76
N SER A 109 5.99 -10.44 -12.01
CA SER A 109 5.00 -11.10 -12.86
C SER A 109 3.58 -11.04 -12.26
N LEU A 110 3.47 -11.02 -10.92
CA LEU A 110 2.19 -10.90 -10.20
C LEU A 110 1.61 -9.48 -10.28
N SER A 111 2.45 -8.45 -10.33
CA SER A 111 2.00 -7.05 -10.37
C SER A 111 1.71 -6.52 -11.77
N ARG A 112 1.95 -7.31 -12.83
CA ARG A 112 1.72 -6.89 -14.22
C ARG A 112 0.25 -6.60 -14.50
N LYS A 113 0.02 -5.56 -15.30
CA LYS A 113 -1.33 -5.15 -15.77
C LYS A 113 -1.93 -6.09 -16.82
N ASP A 114 -1.08 -6.86 -17.50
CA ASP A 114 -1.47 -7.69 -18.65
C ASP A 114 -1.68 -9.17 -18.31
N SER A 115 -1.50 -9.57 -17.04
CA SER A 115 -1.94 -10.89 -16.61
C SER A 115 -3.46 -10.89 -16.62
N ASP A 116 -4.04 -11.91 -17.26
CA ASP A 116 -5.47 -12.23 -17.26
C ASP A 116 -6.13 -11.81 -15.95
N VAL A 117 -7.21 -11.02 -15.99
CA VAL A 117 -7.86 -10.39 -14.82
C VAL A 117 -8.23 -11.43 -13.74
N SER A 118 -8.29 -12.70 -14.12
CA SER A 118 -8.50 -13.87 -13.27
C SER A 118 -7.33 -14.22 -12.34
N ASN A 119 -6.13 -13.66 -12.53
CA ASN A 119 -4.92 -14.07 -11.80
C ASN A 119 -4.31 -12.95 -10.93
N THR A 120 -5.07 -11.89 -10.65
CA THR A 120 -4.66 -10.79 -9.75
C THR A 120 -5.23 -11.01 -8.36
N TYR A 121 -4.37 -11.02 -7.34
CA TYR A 121 -4.77 -11.13 -5.94
C TYR A 121 -5.14 -9.77 -5.35
N ILE A 122 -4.67 -8.67 -5.95
CA ILE A 122 -5.08 -7.30 -5.62
C ILE A 122 -6.07 -6.78 -6.64
N HIS A 123 -7.13 -6.12 -6.14
CA HIS A 123 -8.18 -5.54 -6.97
C HIS A 123 -7.60 -4.62 -8.07
N PRO A 124 -7.89 -4.89 -9.37
CA PRO A 124 -7.29 -4.16 -10.49
C PRO A 124 -7.45 -2.64 -10.42
N MET A 125 -8.61 -2.15 -9.97
CA MET A 125 -8.84 -0.69 -9.84
C MET A 125 -7.89 -0.05 -8.82
N LYS A 126 -7.51 -0.75 -7.74
CA LYS A 126 -6.56 -0.20 -6.77
C LYS A 126 -5.17 -0.06 -7.39
N LYS A 127 -4.74 -1.05 -8.17
CA LYS A 127 -3.46 -0.97 -8.91
C LYS A 127 -3.47 0.16 -9.93
N ILE A 128 -4.59 0.38 -10.62
CA ILE A 128 -4.76 1.51 -11.54
C ILE A 128 -4.68 2.84 -10.77
N CYS A 129 -5.44 2.99 -9.68
CA CYS A 129 -5.41 4.19 -8.84
C CYS A 129 -3.99 4.47 -8.32
N TYR A 130 -3.31 3.45 -7.80
CA TYR A 130 -1.91 3.57 -7.38
C TYR A 130 -1.02 4.04 -8.53
N THR A 131 -1.12 3.41 -9.71
CA THR A 131 -0.31 3.82 -10.86
C THR A 131 -0.60 5.25 -11.28
N VAL A 132 -1.86 5.68 -11.27
CA VAL A 132 -2.23 7.07 -11.57
C VAL A 132 -1.58 8.00 -10.54
N CYS A 133 -1.70 7.70 -9.25
CA CYS A 133 -1.10 8.48 -8.18
C CYS A 133 0.43 8.62 -8.32
N GLU A 134 1.12 7.54 -8.67
CA GLU A 134 2.58 7.55 -8.90
C GLU A 134 3.02 8.40 -10.09
N ASN A 135 2.16 8.53 -11.12
CA ASN A 135 2.46 9.32 -12.32
C ASN A 135 1.94 10.76 -12.24
N LEU A 136 1.24 11.15 -11.17
CA LEU A 136 0.76 12.51 -10.99
C LEU A 136 1.92 13.43 -10.55
N ASP A 137 2.32 14.33 -11.44
CA ASP A 137 3.18 15.44 -11.06
C ASP A 137 2.44 16.50 -10.22
N SER A 138 3.19 17.41 -9.60
CA SER A 138 2.61 18.42 -8.70
C SER A 138 1.58 19.37 -9.35
N GLN A 139 1.61 19.55 -10.67
CA GLN A 139 0.72 20.44 -11.40
C GLN A 139 -0.58 19.73 -11.76
N ASN A 140 -0.49 18.54 -12.38
CA ASN A 140 -1.62 17.68 -12.70
C ASN A 140 -2.42 17.34 -11.45
N PHE A 141 -1.69 17.11 -10.37
CA PHE A 141 -2.25 16.84 -9.07
C PHE A 141 -3.09 18.00 -8.50
N LYS A 142 -2.63 19.26 -8.66
CA LYS A 142 -3.43 20.45 -8.27
C LYS A 142 -4.70 20.57 -9.10
N SER A 143 -4.62 20.28 -10.40
CA SER A 143 -5.79 20.31 -11.30
C SER A 143 -6.80 19.22 -10.91
N PHE A 144 -6.32 18.01 -10.65
CA PHE A 144 -7.14 16.90 -10.18
C PHE A 144 -7.85 17.21 -8.86
N LYS A 145 -7.13 17.84 -7.91
CA LYS A 145 -7.73 18.33 -6.67
C LYS A 145 -8.91 19.25 -6.92
N LYS A 146 -8.68 20.29 -7.73
CA LYS A 146 -9.69 21.32 -8.01
C LYS A 146 -10.93 20.69 -8.64
N PHE A 147 -10.72 19.74 -9.55
CA PHE A 147 -11.81 18.98 -10.16
C PHE A 147 -12.64 18.21 -9.13
N ILE A 148 -12.01 17.48 -8.21
CA ILE A 148 -12.75 16.75 -7.16
C ILE A 148 -13.56 17.69 -6.28
N MET A 149 -12.96 18.80 -5.85
CA MET A 149 -13.63 19.78 -4.99
C MET A 149 -14.81 20.47 -5.68
N ALA A 150 -14.66 20.82 -6.95
CA ALA A 150 -15.73 21.46 -7.73
C ALA A 150 -16.95 20.54 -7.93
N ASN A 151 -16.75 19.22 -7.90
CA ASN A 151 -17.80 18.21 -8.09
C ASN A 151 -18.32 17.61 -6.77
N LYS A 152 -17.84 18.08 -5.60
CA LYS A 152 -18.33 17.74 -4.26
C LYS A 152 -18.33 19.00 -3.36
N PRO A 153 -19.39 19.83 -3.42
CA PRO A 153 -19.39 21.16 -2.79
C PRO A 153 -19.46 21.17 -1.25
N ASP A 154 -19.68 20.03 -0.58
CA ASP A 154 -19.78 19.95 0.89
C ASP A 154 -18.42 19.80 1.63
N ILE A 155 -17.29 20.11 0.99
CA ILE A 155 -15.97 20.10 1.63
C ILE A 155 -15.57 21.57 1.94
N PRO A 156 -15.61 22.03 3.22
CA PRO A 156 -15.50 23.46 3.57
C PRO A 156 -14.18 24.15 3.20
N ASP A 157 -14.27 25.43 2.84
CA ASP A 157 -13.17 26.19 2.22
C ASP A 157 -12.04 26.63 3.19
N HIS A 158 -12.31 26.64 4.49
CA HIS A 158 -11.26 26.82 5.52
C HIS A 158 -10.33 25.60 5.60
N GLU A 159 -10.79 24.46 5.10
CA GLU A 159 -9.97 23.29 4.88
C GLU A 159 -9.28 23.32 3.50
N SER A 160 -9.64 24.18 2.54
CA SER A 160 -9.16 24.11 1.15
C SER A 160 -7.71 24.56 0.91
N CYS A 161 -7.19 25.52 1.69
CA CYS A 161 -5.78 25.93 1.65
C CYS A 161 -4.89 24.92 2.38
N GLU A 162 -5.44 24.26 3.41
CA GLU A 162 -4.82 23.12 4.08
C GLU A 162 -4.94 21.85 3.24
N TYR A 163 -6.03 21.66 2.49
CA TYR A 163 -6.25 20.53 1.59
C TYR A 163 -5.40 20.68 0.34
N ALA A 164 -5.08 21.89 -0.13
CA ALA A 164 -4.17 22.07 -1.26
C ALA A 164 -2.74 21.68 -0.87
N LYS A 165 -2.43 21.76 0.43
CA LYS A 165 -1.29 21.08 1.06
C LYS A 165 -1.55 19.58 1.33
N LYS A 166 -2.77 19.13 1.69
CA LYS A 166 -3.15 17.71 1.91
C LYS A 166 -3.29 16.87 0.64
N VAL A 167 -3.36 17.47 -0.53
CA VAL A 167 -3.39 16.68 -1.76
C VAL A 167 -1.88 16.48 -2.09
N LYS A 168 -0.96 17.44 -1.84
CA LYS A 168 0.47 17.07 -1.76
C LYS A 168 0.71 15.94 -0.73
N LYS A 169 -0.21 15.81 0.24
CA LYS A 169 -0.44 14.61 1.06
C LYS A 169 -1.30 13.48 0.48
N CYS A 170 -1.39 13.20 -0.82
CA CYS A 170 -1.73 11.87 -1.34
C CYS A 170 -0.44 11.09 -1.64
N ARG A 171 0.63 11.83 -1.98
CA ARG A 171 2.01 11.40 -1.74
C ARG A 171 2.26 11.17 -0.25
N GLN A 172 1.70 12.05 0.59
CA GLN A 172 1.71 11.97 2.05
C GLN A 172 0.44 11.35 2.67
N PHE A 173 -0.44 10.70 1.89
CA PHE A 173 -1.53 9.82 2.36
C PHE A 173 -1.06 8.42 2.13
N MET A 174 -0.27 8.21 1.07
CA MET A 174 0.76 7.20 0.99
C MET A 174 1.84 7.42 2.08
N THR A 175 2.10 8.65 2.56
CA THR A 175 2.75 8.94 3.89
C THR A 175 1.73 9.36 4.95
N ASN A 176 0.57 8.68 4.91
CA ASN A 176 -0.48 8.60 5.91
C ASN A 176 -1.71 9.54 5.86
N LEU A 177 -2.82 8.93 6.24
CA LEU A 177 -4.13 9.50 6.65
C LEU A 177 -4.29 10.91 7.23
#